data_AF-A0A351F0C4-F1
#
_entry.id   AF-A0A351F0C4-F1
#
_cell.length_a   1.000
_cell.length_b   1.000
_cell.length_c   1.000
_cell.angle_alpha   90.00
_cell.angle_beta   90.00
_cell.angle_gamma   90.00
#
_symmetry.space_group_name_H-M   'P 1'
#
loop_
_entity.id
_entity.type
_entity.pdbx_description
1 polymer ?
#
loop_
_entity_poly.entity_id
_entity_poly.type
_entity_poly.pdbx_seq_one_letter_code
_entity_poly.pdbx_strand_id
1 'polypeptide(L)'
;MGTSIVHVEFSNLQIFEFSNLADPDIHPRGSNPQIFKSSNLQILNPFQKSLITPSQIDWLLEGDISIRFQTQRDLLDNYDIDLQKKIQTEGWVRQLMDLRQQNGHWGHGFYQPKWTSTHYTLLELKNMAIYPDNEQIRETLELIFRFEKEKDGGINPSGSVKRSDVCINGMVLNYAST
;
A
#
# COMPACT_ATOMS: atom_id res chain seq x y z
N MET A 1 -23.89 18.03 37.89
CA MET A 1 -24.09 17.19 36.68
C MET A 1 -22.88 17.40 35.80
N GLY A 2 -21.89 16.50 35.90
CA GLY A 2 -20.60 16.64 35.21
C GLY A 2 -20.60 15.79 33.94
N THR A 3 -20.48 16.45 32.79
CA THR A 3 -20.35 15.80 31.49
C THR A 3 -18.89 15.37 31.33
N SER A 4 -18.62 14.07 31.36
CA SER A 4 -17.27 13.55 31.04
C SER A 4 -17.12 13.54 29.52
N ILE A 5 -16.27 14.42 29.01
CA ILE A 5 -15.83 14.41 27.60
C ILE A 5 -14.77 13.32 27.48
N VAL A 6 -15.12 12.20 26.83
CA VAL A 6 -14.14 11.18 26.45
C VAL A 6 -13.47 11.67 25.17
N HIS A 7 -12.25 12.17 25.28
CA HIS A 7 -11.39 12.40 24.13
C HIS A 7 -11.00 11.05 23.53
N VAL A 8 -11.52 10.75 22.33
CA VAL A 8 -11.05 9.64 21.52
C VAL A 8 -10.11 10.20 20.47
N GLU A 9 -8.80 10.02 20.67
CA GLU A 9 -7.79 10.32 19.66
C GLU A 9 -7.84 9.25 18.56
N PHE A 10 -8.39 9.61 17.40
CA PHE A 10 -8.19 8.84 16.16
C PHE A 10 -6.90 9.31 15.49
N SER A 11 -5.76 8.85 15.99
CA SER A 11 -4.45 9.12 15.41
C SER A 11 -4.19 8.18 14.22
N ASN A 12 -4.78 8.45 13.05
CA ASN A 12 -4.33 7.81 11.78
C ASN A 12 -4.80 8.46 10.46
N LEU A 13 -5.12 9.74 10.43
CA LEU A 13 -5.33 10.47 9.18
C LEU A 13 -4.40 11.69 9.12
N GLN A 14 -3.27 11.57 8.42
CA GLN A 14 -2.59 12.72 7.84
C GLN A 14 -2.90 12.72 6.34
N ILE A 15 -3.95 13.48 6.00
CA ILE A 15 -4.16 14.01 4.66
C ILE A 15 -3.07 15.06 4.47
N PHE A 16 -2.21 14.92 3.45
CA PHE A 16 -1.32 16.00 3.04
C PHE A 16 -2.00 16.81 1.94
N GLU A 17 -2.41 18.04 2.28
CA GLU A 17 -2.66 19.11 1.33
C GLU A 17 -1.35 19.47 0.60
N PHE A 18 -1.39 19.45 -0.73
CA PHE A 18 -0.31 19.91 -1.58
C PHE A 18 -0.33 21.44 -1.65
N SER A 19 0.64 22.10 -1.01
CA SER A 19 1.06 23.43 -1.44
C SER A 19 2.48 23.73 -1.01
N ASN A 20 3.35 23.82 -2.03
CA ASN A 20 4.66 24.48 -2.08
C ASN A 20 5.75 23.97 -1.12
N LEU A 21 6.87 23.53 -1.69
CA LEU A 21 8.17 24.21 -1.56
C LEU A 21 9.21 23.44 -2.40
N ALA A 22 9.64 24.08 -3.48
CA ALA A 22 10.94 23.84 -4.08
C ALA A 22 11.98 24.58 -3.24
N ASP A 23 12.89 23.85 -2.60
CA ASP A 23 14.15 24.40 -2.10
C ASP A 23 15.27 23.38 -2.41
N PRO A 24 16.24 23.72 -3.28
CA PRO A 24 17.27 22.80 -3.73
C PRO A 24 18.43 22.59 -2.73
N ASP A 25 18.50 23.28 -1.58
CA ASP A 25 19.72 23.32 -0.75
C ASP A 25 19.66 22.61 0.62
N ILE A 26 18.67 21.74 0.87
CA ILE A 26 18.63 20.96 2.13
C ILE A 26 19.12 19.52 1.92
N HIS A 27 20.37 19.26 2.31
CA HIS A 27 20.87 17.90 2.56
C HIS A 27 20.35 17.39 3.92
N PRO A 28 19.52 16.33 4.00
CA PRO A 28 19.12 15.78 5.28
C PRO A 28 20.12 14.69 5.73
N ARG A 29 20.97 15.03 6.70
CA ARG A 29 21.43 14.02 7.68
C ARG A 29 20.29 13.80 8.65
N GLY A 30 19.72 12.61 8.67
CA GLY A 30 18.67 12.27 9.63
C GLY A 30 18.25 10.83 9.46
N SER A 31 18.45 10.04 10.51
CA SER A 31 17.77 8.79 10.76
C SER A 31 16.26 9.00 10.62
N ASN A 32 15.72 8.54 9.49
CA ASN A 32 14.29 8.53 9.24
C ASN A 32 13.67 7.51 10.20
N PRO A 33 12.74 7.88 11.10
CA PRO A 33 11.91 6.89 11.78
C PRO A 33 11.02 6.28 10.69
N GLN A 34 11.47 5.17 10.11
CA GLN A 34 10.65 4.34 9.25
C GLN A 34 9.60 3.71 10.17
N ILE A 35 8.47 4.40 10.29
CA ILE A 35 7.26 3.87 10.89
C ILE A 35 6.82 2.73 9.97
N PHE A 36 7.20 1.51 10.35
CA PHE A 36 6.58 0.31 9.83
C PHE A 36 5.12 0.30 10.29
N LYS A 37 4.24 0.95 9.53
CA LYS A 37 2.80 0.68 9.62
C LYS A 37 2.58 -0.66 8.91
N SER A 38 2.34 -1.68 9.72
CA SER A 38 1.83 -2.97 9.24
C SER A 38 0.59 -2.70 8.38
N SER A 39 0.65 -3.15 7.12
CA SER A 39 -0.47 -3.18 6.17
C SER A 39 -1.53 -4.23 6.51
N ASN A 40 -1.56 -4.68 7.77
CA ASN A 40 -2.69 -5.38 8.30
C ASN A 40 -3.57 -4.30 8.90
N LEU A 41 -4.71 -4.01 8.25
CA LEU A 41 -5.88 -3.56 8.98
C LEU A 41 -5.94 -4.46 10.23
N GLN A 42 -5.60 -3.88 11.38
CA GLN A 42 -5.88 -4.51 12.65
C GLN A 42 -7.38 -4.72 12.60
N ILE A 43 -7.81 -5.98 12.47
CA ILE A 43 -9.21 -6.38 12.52
C ILE A 43 -9.80 -5.58 13.67
N LEU A 44 -10.64 -4.59 13.35
CA LEU A 44 -11.21 -3.73 14.39
C LEU A 44 -11.85 -4.65 15.39
N ASN A 45 -11.47 -4.51 16.66
CA ASN A 45 -12.08 -5.34 17.68
C ASN A 45 -13.59 -5.04 17.74
N PRO A 46 -14.41 -5.94 18.30
CA PRO A 46 -15.87 -5.75 18.31
C PRO A 46 -16.30 -4.41 18.94
N PHE A 47 -15.55 -3.93 19.93
CA PHE A 47 -15.79 -2.62 20.53
C PHE A 47 -15.56 -1.48 19.52
N GLN A 48 -14.44 -1.48 18.79
CA GLN A 48 -14.14 -0.49 17.77
C GLN A 48 -15.16 -0.52 16.62
N LYS A 49 -15.58 -1.70 16.15
CA LYS A 49 -16.65 -1.82 15.14
C LYS A 49 -17.97 -1.21 15.62
N SER A 50 -18.30 -1.38 16.91
CA SER A 50 -19.54 -0.84 17.50
C SER A 50 -19.61 0.70 17.54
N LEU A 51 -18.47 1.37 17.38
CA LEU A 51 -18.40 2.84 17.33
C LEU A 51 -18.72 3.40 15.94
N ILE A 52 -18.76 2.56 14.91
CA ILE A 52 -19.02 2.96 13.52
C ILE A 52 -20.53 3.04 13.30
N THR A 53 -21.01 4.19 12.80
CA THR A 53 -22.44 4.41 12.55
C THR A 53 -22.86 3.82 11.20
N PRO A 54 -24.16 3.48 11.01
CA PRO A 54 -24.67 3.07 9.70
C PRO A 54 -24.36 4.07 8.59
N SER A 55 -24.50 5.38 8.86
CA SER A 55 -24.17 6.43 7.88
C SER A 55 -22.70 6.48 7.49
N GLN A 56 -21.77 6.11 8.38
CA GLN A 56 -20.35 6.00 8.05
C GLN A 56 -20.09 4.77 7.17
N ILE A 57 -20.78 3.66 7.42
CA ILE A 57 -20.73 2.48 6.54
C ILE A 57 -21.25 2.83 5.16
N ASP A 58 -22.41 3.49 5.06
CA ASP A 58 -23.00 3.89 3.77
C ASP A 58 -22.02 4.79 2.98
N TRP A 59 -21.41 5.77 3.64
CA TRP A 59 -20.39 6.63 3.03
C TRP A 59 -19.17 5.85 2.52
N LEU A 60 -18.68 4.86 3.28
CA LEU A 60 -17.58 4.00 2.82
C LEU A 60 -17.98 3.14 1.63
N LEU A 61 -19.23 2.65 1.62
CA LEU A 61 -19.78 1.83 0.53
C LEU A 61 -20.06 2.62 -0.76
N GLU A 62 -20.13 3.95 -0.68
CA GLU A 62 -20.20 4.87 -1.83
C GLU A 62 -18.82 5.16 -2.45
N GLY A 63 -17.73 4.77 -1.78
CA GLY A 63 -16.36 5.05 -2.20
C GLY A 63 -15.83 4.16 -3.34
N ASP A 64 -14.50 4.21 -3.53
CA ASP A 64 -13.79 3.37 -4.51
C ASP A 64 -14.05 1.87 -4.25
N ILE A 65 -14.02 1.05 -5.31
CA ILE A 65 -14.27 -0.39 -5.22
C ILE A 65 -13.37 -1.11 -4.21
N SER A 66 -12.13 -0.65 -4.03
CA SER A 66 -11.20 -1.17 -3.00
C SER A 66 -11.69 -0.87 -1.58
N ILE A 67 -12.22 0.33 -1.34
CA ILE A 67 -12.80 0.73 -0.05
C ILE A 67 -14.08 -0.06 0.22
N ARG A 68 -14.93 -0.23 -0.80
CA ARG A 68 -16.16 -1.01 -0.72
C ARG A 68 -15.89 -2.46 -0.32
N PHE A 69 -14.95 -3.11 -1.00
CA PHE A 69 -14.54 -4.47 -0.68
C PHE A 69 -13.99 -4.60 0.74
N GLN A 70 -13.09 -3.70 1.15
CA GLN A 70 -12.52 -3.73 2.50
C GLN A 70 -13.57 -3.42 3.58
N THR A 71 -14.54 -2.53 3.30
CA THR A 71 -15.67 -2.26 4.19
C THR A 71 -16.53 -3.50 4.38
N GLN A 72 -16.87 -4.19 3.29
CA GLN A 72 -17.61 -5.45 3.37
C GLN A 72 -16.83 -6.52 4.14
N ARG A 73 -15.55 -6.73 3.80
CA ARG A 73 -14.70 -7.75 4.43
C ARG A 73 -14.46 -7.48 5.92
N ASP A 74 -14.04 -6.26 6.26
CA ASP A 74 -13.46 -5.96 7.57
C ASP A 74 -14.47 -5.38 8.56
N LEU A 75 -15.50 -4.69 8.09
CA LEU A 75 -16.52 -4.07 8.95
C LEU A 75 -17.84 -4.85 8.98
N LEU A 76 -18.23 -5.43 7.84
CA LEU A 76 -19.49 -6.17 7.71
C LEU A 76 -19.32 -7.68 7.72
N ASP A 77 -18.08 -8.17 7.86
CA ASP A 77 -17.72 -9.59 7.90
C ASP A 77 -18.28 -10.38 6.68
N ASN A 78 -18.36 -9.70 5.52
CA ASN A 78 -18.84 -10.23 4.25
C ASN A 78 -17.72 -10.23 3.20
N TYR A 79 -17.17 -11.40 2.91
CA TYR A 79 -16.12 -11.55 1.90
C TYR A 79 -16.72 -11.86 0.52
N ASP A 80 -16.66 -10.88 -0.39
CA ASP A 80 -17.11 -11.01 -1.78
C ASP A 80 -15.92 -11.12 -2.74
N ILE A 81 -15.65 -12.35 -3.19
CA ILE A 81 -14.54 -12.66 -4.10
C ILE A 81 -14.73 -12.04 -5.50
N ASP A 82 -15.97 -11.92 -5.96
CA ASP A 82 -16.26 -11.37 -7.28
C ASP A 82 -16.06 -9.86 -7.28
N LEU A 83 -16.39 -9.20 -6.18
CA LEU A 83 -16.03 -7.80 -5.98
C LEU A 83 -14.51 -7.61 -5.92
N GLN A 84 -13.77 -8.48 -5.20
CA GLN A 84 -12.31 -8.37 -5.15
C GLN A 84 -11.68 -8.50 -6.54
N LYS A 85 -12.16 -9.43 -7.36
CA LYS A 85 -11.66 -9.61 -8.73
C LYS A 85 -11.87 -8.37 -9.59
N LYS A 86 -13.01 -7.67 -9.44
CA LYS A 86 -13.33 -6.44 -10.18
C LYS A 86 -12.40 -5.28 -9.84
N ILE A 87 -11.80 -5.25 -8.64
CA ILE A 87 -10.82 -4.21 -8.24
C ILE A 87 -9.72 -4.06 -9.28
N GLN A 88 -9.27 -5.16 -9.91
CA GLN A 88 -8.23 -5.14 -10.94
C GLN A 88 -8.57 -4.27 -12.16
N THR A 89 -9.86 -4.09 -12.44
CA THR A 89 -10.36 -3.47 -13.68
C THR A 89 -11.21 -2.22 -13.43
N GLU A 90 -11.38 -1.82 -12.18
CA GLU A 90 -12.18 -0.66 -11.76
C GLU A 90 -11.42 0.22 -10.76
N GLY A 91 -11.88 1.46 -10.58
CA GLY A 91 -11.39 2.35 -9.54
C GLY A 91 -9.91 2.72 -9.67
N TRP A 92 -9.29 3.05 -8.53
CA TRP A 92 -7.89 3.48 -8.45
C TRP A 92 -6.89 2.38 -8.81
N VAL A 93 -7.19 1.12 -8.50
CA VAL A 93 -6.33 0.00 -8.88
C VAL A 93 -6.20 -0.09 -10.39
N ARG A 94 -7.30 0.00 -11.14
CA ARG A 94 -7.25 0.08 -12.61
C ARG A 94 -6.35 1.22 -13.08
N GLN A 95 -6.51 2.42 -12.50
CA GLN A 95 -5.70 3.58 -12.89
C GLN A 95 -4.19 3.32 -12.67
N LEU A 96 -3.81 2.68 -11.57
CA LEU A 96 -2.43 2.27 -11.35
C LEU A 96 -1.98 1.19 -12.34
N MET A 97 -2.80 0.17 -12.59
CA MET A 97 -2.48 -0.89 -13.54
C MET A 97 -2.30 -0.35 -14.97
N ASP A 98 -3.13 0.61 -15.39
CA ASP A 98 -3.05 1.28 -16.70
C ASP A 98 -1.76 2.11 -16.86
N LEU A 99 -1.11 2.50 -15.75
CA LEU A 99 0.18 3.21 -15.76
C LEU A 99 1.40 2.27 -15.83
N ARG A 100 1.20 0.95 -15.80
CA ARG A 100 2.29 -0.02 -15.94
C ARG A 100 2.89 0.11 -17.34
N GLN A 101 4.20 0.36 -17.41
CA GLN A 101 4.90 0.52 -18.67
C GLN A 101 5.15 -0.84 -19.34
N GLN A 102 5.46 -0.82 -20.64
CA GLN A 102 5.78 -2.03 -21.42
C GLN A 102 7.01 -2.78 -20.90
N ASN A 103 7.90 -2.12 -20.15
CA ASN A 103 9.04 -2.75 -19.48
C ASN A 103 8.65 -3.54 -18.22
N GLY A 104 7.35 -3.60 -17.90
CA GLY A 104 6.80 -4.31 -16.75
C GLY A 104 6.88 -3.56 -15.42
N HIS A 105 7.30 -2.29 -15.43
CA HIS A 105 7.53 -1.49 -14.23
C HIS A 105 6.66 -0.23 -14.17
N TRP A 106 6.65 0.38 -12.97
CA TRP A 106 6.25 1.76 -12.75
C TRP A 106 7.49 2.62 -12.46
N GLY A 107 7.44 3.89 -12.84
CA GLY A 107 8.57 4.81 -12.67
C GLY A 107 9.78 4.43 -13.53
N HIS A 108 10.98 4.38 -12.95
CA HIS A 108 12.22 4.00 -13.62
C HIS A 108 12.72 2.60 -13.24
N GLY A 109 11.84 1.74 -12.73
CA GLY A 109 12.19 0.37 -12.36
C GLY A 109 11.72 0.02 -10.96
N PHE A 110 12.44 -0.89 -10.30
CA PHE A 110 11.99 -1.45 -9.02
C PHE A 110 11.86 -0.40 -7.91
N TYR A 111 12.92 0.37 -7.65
CA TYR A 111 13.02 1.20 -6.42
C TYR A 111 13.33 2.67 -6.69
N GLN A 112 13.24 3.11 -7.96
CA GLN A 112 13.52 4.49 -8.38
C GLN A 112 12.49 5.00 -9.41
N PRO A 113 12.15 6.30 -9.38
CA PRO A 113 12.33 7.21 -8.24
C PRO A 113 11.41 6.79 -7.08
N LYS A 114 11.63 7.25 -5.84
CA LYS A 114 10.93 6.75 -4.63
C LYS A 114 9.41 6.50 -4.85
N TRP A 115 8.57 7.50 -4.68
CA TRP A 115 7.12 7.31 -4.48
C TRP A 115 6.36 6.80 -5.71
N THR A 116 6.95 6.86 -6.90
CA THR A 116 6.32 6.40 -8.15
C THR A 116 7.01 5.17 -8.76
N SER A 117 7.93 4.54 -8.03
CA SER A 117 8.57 3.29 -8.43
C SER A 117 7.65 2.09 -8.25
N THR A 118 8.02 1.01 -8.94
CA THR A 118 7.34 -0.29 -8.86
C THR A 118 7.11 -0.75 -7.42
N HIS A 119 8.08 -0.56 -6.51
CA HIS A 119 7.93 -0.96 -5.13
C HIS A 119 6.70 -0.32 -4.46
N TYR A 120 6.58 1.00 -4.54
CA TYR A 120 5.50 1.72 -3.88
C TYR A 120 4.17 1.46 -4.57
N THR A 121 4.17 1.29 -5.90
CA THR A 121 2.95 0.91 -6.61
C THR A 121 2.47 -0.49 -6.22
N LEU A 122 3.35 -1.49 -6.13
CA LEU A 122 2.98 -2.85 -5.68
C LEU A 122 2.48 -2.86 -4.22
N LEU A 123 3.11 -2.07 -3.36
CA LEU A 123 2.65 -1.89 -1.98
C LEU A 123 1.24 -1.28 -1.94
N GLU A 124 0.97 -0.28 -2.77
CA GLU A 124 -0.33 0.37 -2.82
C GLU A 124 -1.41 -0.54 -3.41
N LEU A 125 -1.11 -1.29 -4.47
CA LEU A 125 -2.00 -2.29 -5.04
C LEU A 125 -2.38 -3.35 -3.99
N LYS A 126 -1.42 -3.81 -3.18
CA LYS A 126 -1.69 -4.69 -2.04
C LYS A 126 -2.61 -4.03 -1.01
N ASN A 127 -2.35 -2.78 -0.62
CA ASN A 127 -3.16 -2.05 0.35
C ASN A 127 -4.61 -1.83 -0.13
N MET A 128 -4.81 -1.70 -1.45
CA MET A 128 -6.12 -1.63 -2.08
C MET A 128 -6.77 -3.00 -2.31
N ALA A 129 -6.18 -4.06 -1.75
CA ALA A 129 -6.70 -5.43 -1.78
C ALA A 129 -6.92 -6.00 -3.18
N ILE A 130 -6.05 -5.67 -4.13
CA ILE A 130 -6.05 -6.30 -5.46
C ILE A 130 -6.09 -7.83 -5.34
N TYR A 131 -6.76 -8.48 -6.28
CA TYR A 131 -6.80 -9.95 -6.31
C TYR A 131 -5.38 -10.52 -6.49
N PRO A 132 -4.94 -11.49 -5.66
CA PRO A 132 -3.55 -11.97 -5.67
C PRO A 132 -3.11 -12.62 -7.00
N ASP A 133 -4.04 -13.25 -7.71
CA ASP A 133 -3.76 -13.91 -8.98
C ASP A 133 -3.90 -12.93 -10.16
N ASN A 134 -2.93 -12.01 -10.25
CA ASN A 134 -2.80 -11.07 -11.35
C ASN A 134 -1.52 -11.35 -12.17
N GLU A 135 -1.69 -11.69 -13.44
CA GLU A 135 -0.58 -12.07 -14.32
C GLU A 135 0.46 -10.95 -14.53
N GLN A 136 0.02 -9.69 -14.63
CA GLN A 136 0.92 -8.55 -14.83
C GLN A 136 1.75 -8.25 -13.57
N ILE A 137 1.16 -8.39 -12.39
CA ILE A 137 1.89 -8.27 -11.12
C ILE A 137 2.89 -9.41 -10.99
N ARG A 138 2.50 -10.66 -11.30
CA ARG A 138 3.40 -11.81 -11.30
C ARG A 138 4.61 -11.58 -12.21
N GLU A 139 4.37 -11.13 -13.44
CA GLU A 139 5.46 -10.79 -14.37
C GLU A 139 6.39 -9.73 -13.78
N THR A 140 5.83 -8.68 -13.17
CA THR A 140 6.63 -7.64 -12.49
C THR A 140 7.49 -8.21 -11.37
N LEU A 141 6.94 -9.11 -10.54
CA LEU A 141 7.67 -9.76 -9.46
C LEU A 141 8.80 -10.65 -10.00
N GLU A 142 8.55 -11.38 -11.08
CA GLU A 142 9.57 -12.18 -11.75
C GLU A 142 10.73 -11.32 -12.27
N LEU A 143 10.44 -10.14 -12.83
CA LEU A 143 11.47 -9.18 -13.23
C LEU A 143 12.32 -8.73 -12.02
N ILE A 144 11.68 -8.36 -10.91
CA ILE A 144 12.37 -7.97 -9.67
C ILE A 144 13.28 -9.10 -9.18
N PHE A 145 12.76 -10.32 -9.05
CA PHE A 145 13.55 -11.46 -8.56
C PHE A 145 14.66 -11.91 -9.51
N ARG A 146 14.51 -11.60 -10.81
CA ARG A 146 15.52 -11.91 -11.82
C ARG A 146 16.65 -10.88 -11.83
N PHE A 147 16.33 -9.60 -11.77
CA PHE A 147 17.28 -8.53 -12.05
C PHE A 147 17.82 -7.84 -10.79
N GLU A 148 17.06 -7.83 -9.70
CA GLU A 148 17.43 -7.12 -8.47
C GLU A 148 18.02 -8.07 -7.41
N LYS A 149 18.01 -9.38 -7.67
CA LYS A 149 18.52 -10.39 -6.72
C LYS A 149 20.03 -10.55 -6.85
N GLU A 150 20.71 -10.44 -5.72
CA GLU A 150 22.16 -10.58 -5.61
C GLU A 150 22.62 -11.99 -5.25
N LYS A 151 23.95 -12.20 -5.26
CA LYS A 151 24.57 -13.49 -4.92
C LYS A 151 24.26 -13.98 -3.51
N ASP A 152 23.96 -13.07 -2.59
CA ASP A 152 23.56 -13.42 -1.22
C ASP A 152 22.07 -13.83 -1.11
N GLY A 153 21.34 -13.80 -2.23
CA GLY A 153 19.93 -14.17 -2.32
C GLY A 153 18.96 -13.05 -1.94
N GLY A 154 19.46 -11.92 -1.44
CA GLY A 154 18.65 -10.74 -1.15
C GLY A 154 18.46 -9.84 -2.36
N ILE A 155 17.63 -8.81 -2.19
CA ILE A 155 17.29 -7.80 -3.19
C ILE A 155 18.13 -6.54 -2.96
N ASN A 156 18.71 -6.01 -4.05
CA ASN A 156 19.61 -4.86 -4.01
C ASN A 156 19.51 -3.99 -5.28
N PRO A 157 18.58 -3.03 -5.32
CA PRO A 157 18.43 -2.11 -6.45
C PRO A 157 19.51 -1.03 -6.54
N SER A 158 20.43 -0.95 -5.58
CA SER A 158 21.45 0.11 -5.57
C SER A 158 22.53 -0.13 -6.62
N GLY A 159 22.90 -1.38 -6.90
CA GLY A 159 24.02 -1.79 -7.76
C GLY A 159 25.42 -1.37 -7.29
N SER A 160 25.53 -0.35 -6.43
CA SER A 160 26.78 0.22 -5.90
C SER A 160 27.21 -0.36 -4.55
N VAL A 161 26.28 -0.96 -3.81
CA VAL A 161 26.52 -1.63 -2.53
C VAL A 161 26.55 -3.14 -2.79
N LYS A 162 27.50 -3.88 -2.20
CA LYS A 162 27.69 -5.31 -2.47
C LYS A 162 26.78 -6.25 -1.65
N ARG A 163 26.07 -5.73 -0.65
CA ARG A 163 25.25 -6.50 0.27
C ARG A 163 23.81 -6.06 0.15
N SER A 164 22.90 -7.02 0.11
CA SER A 164 21.47 -6.75 0.06
C SER A 164 20.96 -6.10 1.35
N ASP A 165 19.93 -5.27 1.21
CA ASP A 165 19.32 -4.55 2.32
C ASP A 165 18.14 -5.36 2.90
N VAL A 166 18.16 -5.57 4.21
CA VAL A 166 17.14 -6.37 4.91
C VAL A 166 15.75 -5.73 4.87
N CYS A 167 15.66 -4.40 4.86
CA CYS A 167 14.39 -3.69 4.72
C CYS A 167 13.82 -3.91 3.33
N ILE A 168 14.65 -3.85 2.28
CA ILE A 168 14.21 -4.11 0.89
C ILE A 168 13.69 -5.54 0.74
N ASN A 169 14.37 -6.51 1.35
CA ASN A 169 13.87 -7.88 1.39
C ASN A 169 12.49 -7.97 2.05
N GLY A 170 12.33 -7.36 3.23
CA GLY A 170 11.05 -7.33 3.94
C GLY A 170 9.94 -6.66 3.12
N MET A 171 10.27 -5.59 2.41
CA MET A 171 9.34 -4.90 1.52
C MET A 171 8.88 -5.79 0.37
N VAL A 172 9.81 -6.44 -0.35
CA VAL A 172 9.45 -7.35 -1.45
C VAL A 172 8.61 -8.52 -0.98
N LEU A 173 9.04 -9.17 0.10
CA LEU A 173 8.32 -10.32 0.68
C LEU A 173 6.91 -9.93 1.14
N ASN A 174 6.68 -8.69 1.59
CA ASN A 174 5.38 -8.24 2.07
C ASN A 174 4.28 -8.32 0.99
N TYR A 175 4.57 -7.96 -0.26
CA TYR A 175 3.56 -8.03 -1.35
C TYR A 175 3.77 -9.21 -2.30
N ALA A 176 4.90 -9.91 -2.23
CA ALA A 176 5.13 -11.11 -3.04
C ALA A 176 4.62 -12.41 -2.39
N SER A 177 4.21 -12.36 -1.12
CA SER A 177 3.75 -13.54 -0.35
C SER A 177 2.23 -13.66 -0.22
N THR A 178 1.47 -12.73 -0.83
CA THR A 178 0.00 -12.69 -0.79
C THR A 178 -0.67 -13.43 -1.92
#